data_AF-A0A7S1FWI4-F1
#
_entry.id   AF-A0A7S1FWI4-F1
#
_cell.length_a   1.000
_cell.length_b   1.000
_cell.length_c   1.000
_cell.angle_alpha   90.00
_cell.angle_beta   90.00
_cell.angle_gamma   90.00
#
_symmetry.space_group_name_H-M   'P 1'
#
loop_
_entity.id
_entity.type
_entity.pdbx_description
1 polymer ?
#
loop_
_entity_poly.entity_id
_entity_poly.type
_entity_poly.pdbx_seq_one_letter_code
_entity_poly.pdbx_strand_id
1 'polypeptide(L)'
;TMHALFECPAIFLPLIITWFFSILTPQLLVEGRVIRPNTKQVCNSPSLHDITGIPADQKCIKYAGMTRCWYTYISESAKASGDKAVPLVFDLHGYNLCAVYNSNFTGWARAAEERGFAVVWPQGNMNLDLTNEPCWSYGPCCCGLGESIS
;
A
#
# COMPACT_ATOMS: atom_id res chain seq x y z
N THR A 1 -21.01 -34.25 60.96
CA THR A 1 -22.17 -34.58 60.11
C THR A 1 -21.96 -33.89 58.77
N MET A 2 -21.23 -34.52 57.84
CA MET A 2 -21.74 -35.25 56.65
C MET A 2 -22.70 -34.38 55.83
N HIS A 3 -22.45 -34.04 54.56
CA HIS A 3 -22.32 -35.00 53.46
C HIS A 3 -21.39 -34.52 52.33
N ALA A 4 -20.51 -35.41 51.89
CA ALA A 4 -19.90 -35.45 50.58
C ALA A 4 -20.61 -36.54 49.78
N LEU A 5 -20.96 -36.30 48.51
CA LEU A 5 -21.28 -37.33 47.51
C LEU A 5 -20.91 -36.78 46.12
N PHE A 6 -19.71 -37.11 45.64
CA PHE A 6 -19.39 -37.13 44.21
C PHE A 6 -19.18 -38.59 43.85
N GLU A 7 -20.14 -39.17 43.14
CA GLU A 7 -20.04 -40.53 42.60
C GLU A 7 -19.40 -40.47 41.21
N CYS A 8 -18.35 -41.26 41.05
CA CYS A 8 -17.70 -41.61 39.79
C CYS A 8 -18.20 -43.01 39.38
N PRO A 9 -18.45 -43.27 38.09
CA PRO A 9 -18.27 -44.61 37.57
C PRO A 9 -17.23 -44.62 36.46
N ALA A 10 -16.15 -45.34 36.74
CA ALA A 10 -15.24 -45.88 35.74
C ALA A 10 -15.95 -46.99 34.94
N ILE A 11 -15.88 -46.93 33.61
CA ILE A 11 -16.08 -48.09 32.75
C ILE A 11 -14.89 -48.15 31.80
N PHE A 12 -14.30 -49.34 31.74
CA PHE A 12 -13.01 -49.69 31.15
C PHE A 12 -13.24 -50.46 29.83
N LEU A 13 -12.31 -50.28 28.87
CA LEU A 13 -11.97 -51.07 27.66
C LEU A 13 -12.84 -50.97 26.38
N PRO A 14 -12.29 -51.25 25.17
CA PRO A 14 -10.88 -51.34 24.75
C PRO A 14 -10.51 -50.57 23.45
N LEU A 15 -9.19 -50.49 23.24
CA LEU A 15 -8.42 -50.14 22.04
C LEU A 15 -9.08 -50.46 20.68
N ILE A 16 -9.26 -49.44 19.83
CA ILE A 16 -9.12 -49.57 18.37
C ILE A 16 -8.25 -48.42 17.86
N ILE A 17 -7.12 -48.83 17.27
CA ILE A 17 -6.16 -48.03 16.54
C ILE A 17 -6.80 -47.59 15.22
N THR A 18 -6.91 -46.29 14.97
CA THR A 18 -6.85 -45.76 13.59
C THR A 18 -5.93 -44.55 13.56
N TRP A 19 -4.83 -44.72 12.84
CA TRP A 19 -3.92 -43.67 12.45
C TRP A 19 -4.66 -42.70 11.51
N PHE A 20 -4.94 -41.49 11.98
CA PHE A 20 -5.17 -40.35 11.10
C PHE A 20 -4.10 -39.30 11.36
N PHE A 21 -3.06 -39.34 10.53
CA PHE A 21 -2.21 -38.19 10.28
C PHE A 21 -3.09 -37.07 9.70
N SER A 22 -3.55 -36.17 10.54
CA SER A 22 -3.93 -34.83 10.10
C SER A 22 -2.95 -33.86 10.74
N ILE A 23 -1.92 -33.54 9.95
CA ILE A 23 -1.07 -32.38 10.15
C ILE A 23 -2.01 -31.17 10.16
N LEU A 24 -2.32 -30.69 11.36
CA LEU A 24 -2.87 -29.36 11.57
C LEU A 24 -1.76 -28.36 11.21
N THR A 25 -1.60 -28.11 9.92
CA THR A 25 -0.95 -26.89 9.45
C THR A 25 -1.89 -25.76 9.84
N PRO A 26 -1.51 -24.83 10.75
CA PRO A 26 -2.27 -23.61 10.88
C PRO A 26 -2.12 -22.87 9.55
N GLN A 27 -3.18 -22.83 8.75
CA GLN A 27 -3.26 -21.82 7.70
C GLN A 27 -3.18 -20.47 8.40
N LEU A 28 -2.04 -19.80 8.22
CA LEU A 28 -1.88 -18.40 8.49
C LEU A 28 -2.87 -17.66 7.58
N LEU A 29 -4.08 -17.40 8.10
CA LEU A 29 -5.00 -16.45 7.52
C LEU A 29 -4.36 -15.08 7.68
N VAL A 30 -3.53 -14.71 6.71
CA VAL A 30 -3.29 -13.29 6.43
C VAL A 30 -4.63 -12.80 5.90
N GLU A 31 -5.48 -12.28 6.78
CA GLU A 31 -6.60 -11.42 6.39
C GLU A 31 -5.98 -10.23 5.67
N GLY A 32 -5.77 -10.39 4.36
CA GLY A 32 -5.51 -9.28 3.48
C GLY A 32 -6.76 -8.44 3.51
N ARG A 33 -6.79 -7.41 4.37
CA ARG A 33 -7.83 -6.38 4.32
C ARG A 33 -7.93 -5.94 2.87
N VAL A 34 -9.10 -6.17 2.28
CA VAL A 34 -9.41 -5.70 0.94
C VAL A 34 -9.31 -4.19 0.98
N ILE A 35 -8.23 -3.64 0.41
CA ILE A 35 -8.06 -2.19 0.31
C ILE A 35 -9.22 -1.68 -0.54
N ARG A 36 -10.10 -0.88 0.05
CA ARG A 36 -11.11 -0.15 -0.70
C ARG A 36 -10.44 1.07 -1.32
N PRO A 37 -10.16 1.07 -2.64
CA PRO A 37 -9.56 2.23 -3.29
C PRO A 37 -10.53 3.41 -3.16
N ASN A 38 -9.98 4.61 -2.97
CA ASN A 38 -10.81 5.80 -3.03
C ASN A 38 -11.54 5.92 -4.38
N THR A 39 -12.56 6.79 -4.41
CA THR A 39 -13.46 6.97 -5.56
C THR A 39 -12.77 7.55 -6.80
N LYS A 40 -11.50 7.97 -6.72
CA LYS A 40 -10.76 8.58 -7.83
C LYS A 40 -9.98 7.52 -8.59
N GLN A 41 -10.65 6.82 -9.50
CA GLN A 41 -10.06 5.78 -10.36
C GLN A 41 -8.78 6.24 -11.06
N VAL A 42 -8.73 7.51 -11.53
CA VAL A 42 -7.58 8.15 -12.17
C VAL A 42 -6.30 8.06 -11.32
N CYS A 43 -6.43 8.14 -10.00
CA CYS A 43 -5.29 8.14 -9.08
C CYS A 43 -4.61 6.78 -8.91
N ASN A 44 -5.22 5.70 -9.43
CA ASN A 44 -4.63 4.36 -9.51
C ASN A 44 -4.30 3.97 -10.97
N SER A 45 -4.10 4.95 -11.86
CA SER A 45 -3.76 4.65 -13.26
C SER A 45 -2.45 3.85 -13.35
N PRO A 46 -2.39 2.77 -14.14
CA PRO A 46 -1.15 2.00 -14.31
C PRO A 46 -0.07 2.80 -15.04
N SER A 47 -0.43 3.85 -15.76
CA SER A 47 0.52 4.72 -16.47
C SER A 47 0.05 6.17 -16.48
N LEU A 48 1.00 7.11 -16.51
CA LEU A 48 0.72 8.53 -16.73
C LEU A 48 0.52 8.86 -18.21
N HIS A 49 0.96 7.99 -19.13
CA HIS A 49 1.03 8.33 -20.55
C HIS A 49 -0.34 8.69 -21.13
N ASP A 50 -1.35 7.88 -20.86
CA ASP A 50 -2.70 8.07 -21.41
C ASP A 50 -3.44 9.29 -20.82
N ILE A 51 -2.95 9.84 -19.72
CA ILE A 51 -3.65 10.90 -18.95
C ILE A 51 -2.91 12.24 -19.06
N THR A 52 -1.58 12.23 -18.98
CA THR A 52 -0.75 13.44 -18.94
C THR A 52 0.27 13.50 -20.07
N GLY A 53 0.37 12.46 -20.90
CA GLY A 53 1.40 12.32 -21.94
C GLY A 53 2.80 11.96 -21.41
N ILE A 54 2.99 11.88 -20.08
CA ILE A 54 4.29 11.56 -19.48
C ILE A 54 4.50 10.04 -19.56
N PRO A 55 5.58 9.54 -20.20
CA PRO A 55 5.86 8.11 -20.33
C PRO A 55 6.43 7.53 -19.03
N ALA A 56 5.59 7.39 -18.01
CA ALA A 56 5.95 6.85 -16.71
C ALA A 56 4.89 5.88 -16.20
N ASP A 57 5.30 4.63 -15.99
CA ASP A 57 4.44 3.58 -15.45
C ASP A 57 4.46 3.56 -13.93
N GLN A 58 3.34 3.11 -13.35
CA GLN A 58 3.20 2.96 -11.91
C GLN A 58 4.02 1.76 -11.43
N LYS A 59 4.85 1.98 -10.43
CA LYS A 59 5.55 0.94 -9.68
C LYS A 59 5.01 0.88 -8.28
N CYS A 60 4.76 -0.33 -7.77
CA CYS A 60 4.22 -0.55 -6.43
C CYS A 60 5.02 -1.61 -5.66
N ILE A 61 5.16 -1.42 -4.35
CA ILE A 61 5.75 -2.41 -3.42
C ILE A 61 4.85 -2.60 -2.20
N LYS A 62 5.01 -3.74 -1.53
CA LYS A 62 4.49 -3.95 -0.17
C LYS A 62 5.55 -3.51 0.83
N TYR A 63 5.18 -2.61 1.75
CA TYR A 63 6.07 -2.14 2.80
C TYR A 63 5.27 -1.88 4.07
N ALA A 64 5.69 -2.45 5.20
CA ALA A 64 5.02 -2.31 6.51
C ALA A 64 3.50 -2.57 6.45
N GLY A 65 3.08 -3.61 5.72
CA GLY A 65 1.66 -3.98 5.58
C GLY A 65 0.84 -3.08 4.63
N MET A 66 1.45 -2.06 4.01
CA MET A 66 0.79 -1.16 3.05
C MET A 66 1.29 -1.39 1.62
N THR A 67 0.45 -1.13 0.63
CA THR A 67 0.89 -0.96 -0.76
C THR A 67 1.35 0.48 -0.96
N ARG A 68 2.59 0.68 -1.43
CA ARG A 68 3.14 1.99 -1.77
C ARG A 68 3.42 2.02 -3.26
N CYS A 69 2.86 3.01 -3.96
CA CYS A 69 3.01 3.16 -5.41
C CYS A 69 3.66 4.50 -5.76
N TRP A 70 4.28 4.60 -6.92
CA TRP A 70 4.85 5.84 -7.45
C TRP A 70 5.07 5.74 -8.96
N TYR A 71 5.33 6.89 -9.59
CA TYR A 71 5.77 7.00 -10.97
C TYR A 71 7.18 7.57 -10.99
N THR A 72 8.01 7.13 -11.94
CA THR A 72 9.36 7.67 -12.13
C THR A 72 9.48 8.15 -13.57
N TYR A 73 9.89 9.39 -13.74
CA TYR A 73 10.24 9.97 -15.03
C TYR A 73 11.72 10.32 -15.04
N ILE A 74 12.43 9.85 -16.06
CA ILE A 74 13.84 10.19 -16.31
C ILE A 74 13.86 10.89 -17.65
N SER A 75 14.34 12.13 -17.67
CA SER A 75 14.42 12.92 -18.90
C SER A 75 15.42 12.34 -19.90
N GLU A 76 15.26 12.66 -21.18
CA GLU A 76 16.21 12.20 -22.22
C GLU A 76 17.62 12.75 -21.98
N SER A 77 17.72 14.01 -21.52
CA SER A 77 18.99 14.62 -21.13
C SER A 77 19.63 13.92 -19.92
N ALA A 78 18.83 13.48 -18.94
CA ALA A 78 19.33 12.66 -17.84
C ALA A 78 19.77 11.25 -18.30
N LYS A 79 19.02 10.59 -19.19
CA LYS A 79 19.40 9.28 -19.77
C LYS A 79 20.71 9.36 -20.55
N ALA A 80 20.92 10.44 -21.30
CA ALA A 80 22.14 10.69 -22.07
C ALA A 80 23.39 10.89 -21.19
N SER A 81 23.23 11.09 -19.87
CA SER A 81 24.35 11.21 -18.94
C SER A 81 25.05 9.87 -18.63
N GLY A 82 24.52 8.74 -19.12
CA GLY A 82 25.08 7.41 -18.92
C GLY A 82 25.02 6.99 -17.45
N ASP A 83 26.15 6.49 -16.91
CA ASP A 83 26.24 6.02 -15.51
C ASP A 83 26.47 7.16 -14.49
N LYS A 84 26.47 8.42 -14.94
CA LYS A 84 26.64 9.56 -14.03
C LYS A 84 25.38 9.77 -13.19
N ALA A 85 25.57 10.08 -11.91
CA ALA A 85 24.47 10.47 -11.04
C ALA A 85 23.82 11.76 -11.55
N VAL A 86 22.49 11.76 -11.64
CA VAL A 86 21.66 12.92 -11.99
C VAL A 86 20.85 13.36 -10.76
N PRO A 87 20.44 14.63 -10.67
CA PRO A 87 19.56 15.07 -9.60
C PRO A 87 18.22 14.29 -9.61
N LEU A 88 17.63 14.14 -8.43
CA LEU A 88 16.33 13.50 -8.23
C LEU A 88 15.40 14.44 -7.48
N VAL A 89 14.21 14.68 -8.03
CA VAL A 89 13.16 15.48 -7.40
C VAL A 89 12.04 14.55 -6.94
N PHE A 90 11.61 14.71 -5.69
CA PHE A 90 10.38 14.11 -5.17
C PHE A 90 9.28 15.16 -5.17
N ASP A 91 8.25 14.95 -5.98
CA ASP A 91 7.12 15.87 -6.10
C ASP A 91 5.88 15.26 -5.44
N LEU A 92 5.56 15.79 -4.26
CA LEU A 92 4.59 15.23 -3.34
C LEU A 92 3.25 15.98 -3.45
N HIS A 93 2.19 15.23 -3.72
CA HIS A 93 0.86 15.82 -3.78
C HIS A 93 0.29 16.14 -2.38
N GLY A 94 -0.60 17.14 -2.32
CA GLY A 94 -1.32 17.51 -1.11
C GLY A 94 -2.54 16.63 -0.80
N TYR A 95 -3.36 17.08 0.15
CA TYR A 95 -4.65 16.49 0.48
C TYR A 95 -5.62 16.57 -0.71
N ASN A 96 -6.46 15.55 -0.90
CA ASN A 96 -7.46 15.48 -1.97
C ASN A 96 -6.89 15.45 -3.40
N LEU A 97 -5.58 15.34 -3.54
CA LEU A 97 -4.85 15.19 -4.81
C LEU A 97 -4.19 13.81 -4.89
N CYS A 98 -3.56 13.52 -6.02
CA CYS A 98 -2.80 12.29 -6.21
C CYS A 98 -1.63 12.53 -7.17
N ALA A 99 -0.73 11.56 -7.26
CA ALA A 99 0.46 11.63 -8.10
C ALA A 99 0.14 11.95 -9.56
N VAL A 100 -0.95 11.38 -10.12
CA VAL A 100 -1.38 11.64 -11.50
C VAL A 100 -1.76 13.10 -11.74
N TYR A 101 -2.52 13.71 -10.83
CA TYR A 101 -2.84 15.13 -10.98
C TYR A 101 -1.61 16.00 -10.77
N ASN A 102 -0.80 15.68 -9.75
CA ASN A 102 0.39 16.43 -9.41
C ASN A 102 1.42 16.42 -10.55
N SER A 103 1.61 15.29 -11.22
CA SER A 103 2.50 15.19 -12.39
C SER A 103 2.03 16.04 -13.56
N ASN A 104 0.72 16.28 -13.68
CA ASN A 104 0.15 17.04 -14.78
C ASN A 104 0.37 18.56 -14.64
N PHE A 105 0.10 19.14 -13.48
CA PHE A 105 0.07 20.61 -13.34
C PHE A 105 1.35 21.23 -12.76
N THR A 106 2.23 20.47 -12.12
CA THR A 106 3.43 21.03 -11.47
C THR A 106 4.53 21.42 -12.46
N GLY A 107 4.50 20.86 -13.67
CA GLY A 107 5.48 21.14 -14.72
C GLY A 107 6.86 20.51 -14.48
N TRP A 108 7.01 19.63 -13.49
CA TRP A 108 8.28 19.00 -13.18
C TRP A 108 8.83 18.13 -14.31
N ALA A 109 7.97 17.50 -15.11
CA ALA A 109 8.40 16.73 -16.29
C ALA A 109 9.11 17.63 -17.33
N ARG A 110 8.54 18.82 -17.61
CA ARG A 110 9.16 19.80 -18.52
C ARG A 110 10.49 20.31 -17.95
N ALA A 111 10.51 20.66 -16.66
CA ALA A 111 11.74 21.11 -16.01
C ALA A 111 12.83 20.03 -16.01
N ALA A 112 12.45 18.75 -15.88
CA ALA A 112 13.36 17.63 -15.97
C ALA A 112 14.03 17.54 -17.34
N GLU A 113 13.27 17.70 -18.43
CA GLU A 113 13.82 17.76 -19.79
C GLU A 113 14.80 18.92 -19.97
N GLU A 114 14.42 20.11 -19.54
CA GLU A 114 15.22 21.33 -19.70
C GLU A 114 16.54 21.30 -18.91
N ARG A 115 16.59 20.56 -17.79
CA ARG A 115 17.70 20.65 -16.82
C ARG A 115 18.40 19.33 -16.51
N GLY A 116 17.97 18.22 -17.10
CA GLY A 116 18.65 16.92 -16.98
C GLY A 116 18.55 16.30 -15.59
N PHE A 117 17.33 16.06 -15.11
CA PHE A 117 17.10 15.34 -13.86
C PHE A 117 15.97 14.30 -13.97
N ALA A 118 15.80 13.50 -12.91
CA ALA A 118 14.70 12.57 -12.75
C ALA A 118 13.67 13.09 -11.74
N VAL A 119 12.41 12.72 -11.92
CA VAL A 119 11.29 13.08 -11.04
C VAL A 119 10.58 11.83 -10.59
N VAL A 120 10.23 11.78 -9.31
CA VAL A 120 9.37 10.74 -8.75
C VAL A 120 8.11 11.42 -8.22
N TRP A 121 6.96 10.90 -8.65
CA TRP A 121 5.64 11.27 -8.13
C TRP A 121 5.10 10.10 -7.32
N PRO A 122 5.31 10.09 -6.02
CA PRO A 122 4.86 8.98 -5.23
C PRO A 122 3.41 9.17 -4.81
N GLN A 123 2.68 8.05 -4.78
CA GLN A 123 1.26 7.99 -4.50
C GLN A 123 1.02 7.85 -3.01
N GLY A 124 0.15 8.72 -2.50
CA GLY A 124 -0.31 8.70 -1.12
C GLY A 124 -1.17 7.49 -0.78
N ASN A 125 -1.71 7.47 0.45
CA ASN A 125 -2.65 6.43 0.86
C ASN A 125 -3.94 6.54 0.04
N MET A 126 -4.38 5.40 -0.50
CA MET A 126 -5.62 5.27 -1.29
C MET A 126 -6.68 4.44 -0.57
N ASN A 127 -6.40 4.00 0.66
CA ASN A 127 -7.29 3.16 1.44
C ASN A 127 -8.34 4.01 2.17
N LEU A 128 -9.60 3.89 1.75
CA LEU A 128 -10.74 4.56 2.37
C LEU A 128 -10.97 4.17 3.83
N ASP A 129 -10.46 3.02 4.27
CA ASP A 129 -10.55 2.61 5.68
C ASP A 129 -9.63 3.44 6.59
N LEU A 130 -8.71 4.22 6.01
CA LEU A 130 -7.68 4.97 6.73
C LEU A 130 -7.79 6.48 6.48
N THR A 131 -8.23 6.90 5.29
CA THR A 131 -8.32 8.31 4.89
C THR A 131 -9.57 8.53 4.04
N ASN A 132 -10.26 9.67 4.23
CA ASN A 132 -11.41 10.03 3.38
C ASN A 132 -11.01 10.38 1.95
N GLU A 133 -9.80 10.91 1.79
CA GLU A 133 -9.27 11.40 0.52
C GLU A 133 -7.82 10.95 0.33
N PRO A 134 -7.32 10.90 -0.91
CA PRO A 134 -5.91 10.61 -1.14
C PRO A 134 -5.02 11.70 -0.56
N CYS A 135 -3.94 11.28 0.07
CA CYS A 135 -3.02 12.19 0.73
C CYS A 135 -1.66 11.50 0.97
N TRP A 136 -0.57 12.25 0.83
CA TRP A 136 0.78 11.69 0.83
C TRP A 136 1.24 11.18 2.20
N SER A 137 0.99 11.92 3.28
CA SER A 137 1.53 11.62 4.62
C SER A 137 0.50 10.98 5.53
N TYR A 138 0.60 9.66 5.70
CA TYR A 138 -0.17 8.87 6.66
C TYR A 138 -0.07 9.45 8.08
N GLY A 139 -1.14 10.07 8.57
CA GLY A 139 -1.23 10.57 9.94
C GLY A 139 -2.50 11.39 10.20
N PRO A 140 -2.99 11.43 11.46
CA PRO A 140 -4.22 12.17 11.81
C PRO A 140 -4.15 13.65 11.42
N CYS A 141 -2.97 14.27 11.51
CA CYS A 141 -2.79 15.69 11.26
C CYS A 141 -2.95 16.11 9.78
N CYS A 142 -2.78 15.20 8.82
CA CYS A 142 -2.75 15.55 7.39
C CYS A 142 -3.69 14.71 6.51
N CYS A 143 -4.15 13.58 7.03
CA CYS A 143 -4.87 12.55 6.28
C CYS A 143 -6.03 11.91 7.06
N GLY A 144 -6.10 12.13 8.38
CA GLY A 144 -7.12 11.52 9.21
C GLY A 144 -8.49 12.16 9.00
N LEU A 145 -9.52 11.33 9.06
CA LEU A 145 -10.75 11.75 9.71
C LEU A 145 -10.37 12.23 11.12
N GLY A 146 -10.84 13.39 11.53
CA GLY A 146 -10.57 13.95 12.85
C GLY A 146 -11.21 13.18 14.00
N GLU A 147 -10.99 11.86 14.11
CA GLU A 147 -11.34 11.07 15.27
C GLU A 147 -10.14 10.26 15.75
N SER A 148 -9.77 10.58 16.98
CA SER A 148 -8.79 9.92 17.83
C SER A 148 -9.07 8.41 17.90
N ILE A 149 -8.06 7.62 17.55
CA ILE A 149 -7.91 6.28 18.11
C ILE A 149 -7.66 6.44 19.61
N SER A 150 -8.69 6.14 20.40
CA SER A 150 -8.66 5.88 21.85
C SER A 150 -8.00 4.55 22.16
#